data_AF-A0A6B1FUJ0-F1
#
_entry.id   AF-A0A6B1FUJ0-F1
#
_cell.length_a   1.000
_cell.length_b   1.000
_cell.length_c   1.000
_cell.angle_alpha   90.00
_cell.angle_beta   90.00
_cell.angle_gamma   90.00
#
_symmetry.space_group_name_H-M   'P 1'
#
loop_
_entity.id
_entity.type
_entity.pdbx_description
1 polymer ?
#
loop_
_entity_poly.entity_id
_entity_poly.type
_entity_poly.pdbx_seq_one_letter_code
_entity_poly.pdbx_strand_id
1 'polypeptide(L)'
;MAPSPWRAGARAGRMGLGPGGSRQQTRIRTIPMSTNGTGPTIVLDGEKVAYTPGETVYEAATRHGKDIPTLCYDPRLEPFGGCRLCVVEVEGARAPVASCTAQCQAGMEVRTRSARVEVHRRTLMEMLVSENREVDVDELTSLASQEMTELVDRYEARTGRFQGRQSGASRPDDPNPFIMRDYDNCISCYRCVRVCAEQEGDYAISVKGRGFDTQITVEFDGHLKESACTFCGQCVQTCPTGALGDLKALAYRDVAGETKKTRTVCPYCGVGCAVDLLTRGNTLIGVQPAMDGPANKGALCVKGQFAFDFVQHPDRLAHPLVRGEDGELHQAGWDEALDRAAEGFLRVRERYGRHAVYGVASGRAPHEAAYTMQKFIRGGFGTNHIDNCSRA
;
A
#
# COMPACT_ATOMS: atom_id res chain seq x y z
N MET A 1 -15.97 10.44 -53.43
CA MET A 1 -17.09 11.39 -53.33
C MET A 1 -18.01 10.91 -52.22
N ALA A 2 -18.17 11.72 -51.17
CA ALA A 2 -19.29 11.58 -50.23
C ALA A 2 -20.62 11.91 -50.96
N PRO A 3 -21.81 11.68 -50.36
CA PRO A 3 -22.27 12.57 -49.30
C PRO A 3 -23.06 11.93 -48.14
N SER A 4 -23.08 12.65 -47.01
CA SER A 4 -24.06 12.52 -45.93
C SER A 4 -25.46 12.98 -46.36
N PRO A 5 -26.49 12.73 -45.54
CA PRO A 5 -27.06 13.86 -44.81
C PRO A 5 -27.46 13.55 -43.36
N TRP A 6 -27.15 14.51 -42.48
CA TRP A 6 -27.71 14.67 -41.15
C TRP A 6 -29.13 15.28 -41.20
N ARG A 7 -30.01 14.95 -40.23
CA ARG A 7 -30.68 15.86 -39.26
C ARG A 7 -32.13 15.47 -38.90
N ALA A 8 -32.31 15.04 -37.65
CA ALA A 8 -33.37 15.43 -36.70
C ALA A 8 -32.99 14.75 -35.36
N GLY A 9 -32.91 15.34 -34.18
CA GLY A 9 -33.49 16.56 -33.64
C GLY A 9 -34.16 16.22 -32.31
N ALA A 10 -33.40 16.06 -31.22
CA ALA A 10 -33.95 15.94 -29.87
C ALA A 10 -33.13 16.79 -28.89
N ARG A 11 -33.79 17.82 -28.35
CA ARG A 11 -33.24 18.76 -27.37
C ARG A 11 -33.23 18.08 -26.00
N ALA A 12 -32.05 17.84 -25.44
CA ALA A 12 -31.88 17.58 -24.02
C ALA A 12 -31.39 18.86 -23.34
N GLY A 13 -32.14 19.33 -22.35
CA GLY A 13 -31.85 20.55 -21.58
C GLY A 13 -30.53 20.44 -20.84
N ARG A 14 -29.68 21.46 -21.00
CA ARG A 14 -28.51 21.68 -20.15
C ARG A 14 -28.99 22.21 -18.79
N MET A 15 -28.90 21.41 -17.74
CA MET A 15 -28.78 21.96 -16.38
C MET A 15 -27.33 22.42 -16.20
N GLY A 16 -27.16 23.71 -15.94
CA GLY A 16 -25.86 24.32 -15.68
C GLY A 16 -25.31 23.86 -14.34
N LEU A 17 -24.12 23.26 -14.36
CA LEU A 17 -23.26 23.15 -13.21
C LEU A 17 -22.49 24.47 -13.11
N GLY A 18 -22.77 25.25 -12.06
CA GLY A 18 -22.06 26.49 -11.75
C GLY A 18 -20.59 26.23 -11.35
N PRO A 19 -19.70 27.22 -11.50
CA PRO A 19 -18.30 27.10 -11.13
C PRO A 19 -18.12 27.46 -9.65
N GLY A 20 -17.35 26.67 -8.89
CA GLY A 20 -16.89 27.11 -7.57
C GLY A 20 -16.82 26.02 -6.52
N GLY A 21 -15.80 25.18 -6.62
CA GLY A 21 -15.34 24.33 -5.52
C GLY A 21 -13.86 24.08 -5.75
N SER A 22 -13.01 24.88 -5.11
CA SER A 22 -11.57 24.67 -5.14
C SER A 22 -11.26 23.27 -4.64
N ARG A 23 -10.77 22.41 -5.53
CA ARG A 23 -10.16 21.13 -5.16
C ARG A 23 -8.96 21.46 -4.27
N GLN A 24 -9.16 21.44 -2.95
CA GLN A 24 -8.05 21.31 -2.01
C GLN A 24 -7.44 19.94 -2.26
N GLN A 25 -6.33 19.91 -3.01
CA GLN A 25 -5.44 18.77 -3.02
C GLN A 25 -5.07 18.47 -1.57
N THR A 26 -5.44 17.28 -1.08
CA THR A 26 -5.00 16.70 0.18
C THR A 26 -3.48 16.65 0.14
N ARG A 27 -2.85 17.69 0.68
CA ARG A 27 -1.40 17.70 0.88
C ARG A 27 -1.15 16.68 1.97
N ILE A 28 -0.54 15.56 1.61
CA ILE A 28 0.20 14.74 2.57
C ILE A 28 1.10 15.70 3.34
N ARG A 29 0.76 15.92 4.61
CA ARG A 29 1.46 16.85 5.50
C ARG A 29 2.85 16.27 5.74
N THR A 30 3.79 16.51 4.84
CA THR A 30 5.21 16.40 5.16
C THR A 30 5.48 17.44 6.23
N ILE A 31 5.60 16.98 7.48
CA ILE A 31 5.81 17.82 8.66
C ILE A 31 7.24 18.37 8.56
N PRO A 32 7.44 19.68 8.37
CA PRO A 32 8.78 20.24 8.43
C PRO A 32 9.28 20.13 9.88
N MET A 33 10.48 19.59 10.07
CA MET A 33 11.21 19.69 11.34
C MET A 33 11.54 21.17 11.59
N SER A 34 10.64 21.90 12.28
CA SER A 34 11.00 23.20 12.84
C SER A 34 11.72 22.97 14.17
N THR A 35 13.06 23.02 14.13
CA THR A 35 13.93 22.96 15.32
C THR A 35 14.09 24.32 16.01
N ASN A 36 13.32 25.35 15.63
CA ASN A 36 13.40 26.67 16.25
C ASN A 36 12.25 26.86 17.24
N GLY A 37 12.59 26.96 18.52
CA GLY A 37 11.69 27.00 19.69
C GLY A 37 10.83 28.26 19.86
N THR A 38 10.20 28.76 18.80
CA THR A 38 9.31 29.94 18.83
C THR A 38 7.84 29.62 18.54
N GLY A 39 7.47 28.34 18.42
CA GLY A 39 6.07 27.92 18.25
C GLY A 39 5.26 27.93 19.56
N PRO A 40 3.92 27.97 19.50
CA PRO A 40 3.07 27.77 20.68
C PRO A 40 3.34 26.40 21.31
N THR A 41 3.10 26.30 22.62
CA THR A 41 3.44 25.09 23.39
C THR A 41 2.23 24.50 24.12
N ILE A 42 2.27 23.18 24.29
CA ILE A 42 1.43 22.42 25.23
C ILE A 42 2.33 21.73 26.26
N VAL A 43 1.77 21.33 27.38
CA VAL A 43 2.44 20.46 28.35
C VAL A 43 1.98 19.03 28.12
N LEU A 44 2.87 18.14 27.73
CA LEU A 44 2.59 16.74 27.43
C LEU A 44 3.37 15.85 28.40
N ASP A 45 2.66 15.14 29.28
CA ASP A 45 3.25 14.31 30.35
C ASP A 45 4.28 15.07 31.22
N GLY A 46 4.01 16.35 31.49
CA GLY A 46 4.88 17.24 32.26
C GLY A 46 5.98 17.94 31.45
N GLU A 47 6.17 17.59 30.18
CA GLU A 47 7.16 18.20 29.30
C GLU A 47 6.53 19.29 28.42
N LYS A 48 7.17 20.45 28.33
CA LYS A 48 6.74 21.50 27.40
C LYS A 48 7.17 21.15 25.98
N VAL A 49 6.20 20.98 25.09
CA VAL A 49 6.44 20.61 23.69
C VAL A 49 5.84 21.66 22.75
N ALA A 50 6.60 22.02 21.71
CA ALA A 50 6.13 22.93 20.67
C ALA A 50 5.24 22.20 19.66
N TYR A 51 4.19 22.88 19.18
CA TYR A 51 3.28 22.38 18.16
C TYR A 51 3.03 23.40 17.04
N THR A 52 2.59 22.91 15.88
CA THR A 52 2.19 23.74 14.75
C THR A 52 0.69 24.03 14.82
N PRO A 53 0.20 25.27 14.65
CA PRO A 53 -1.23 25.54 14.63
C PRO A 53 -1.99 24.61 13.66
N GLY A 54 -3.04 23.94 14.15
CA GLY A 54 -3.80 22.94 13.39
C GLY A 54 -3.22 21.51 13.45
N GLU A 55 -2.15 21.28 14.20
CA GLU A 55 -1.66 19.96 14.61
C GLU A 55 -2.56 19.39 15.72
N THR A 56 -2.80 18.09 15.65
CA THR A 56 -3.56 17.36 16.66
C THR A 56 -2.66 16.95 17.82
N VAL A 57 -3.26 16.68 18.98
CA VAL A 57 -2.52 16.20 20.16
C VAL A 57 -1.77 14.91 19.84
N TYR A 58 -2.36 14.02 19.03
CA TYR A 58 -1.72 12.78 18.59
C TYR A 58 -0.47 13.02 17.74
N GLU A 59 -0.55 13.90 16.74
CA GLU A 59 0.59 14.25 15.88
C GLU A 59 1.73 14.87 16.68
N ALA A 60 1.40 15.81 17.57
CA ALA A 60 2.38 16.44 18.45
C ALA A 60 3.03 15.40 19.39
N ALA A 61 2.24 14.52 19.99
CA ALA A 61 2.73 13.47 20.87
C ALA A 61 3.68 12.50 20.15
N THR A 62 3.29 12.03 18.97
CA THR A 62 4.08 11.11 18.14
C THR A 62 5.43 11.73 17.77
N ARG A 63 5.44 13.01 17.37
CA ARG A 63 6.66 13.73 16.99
C ARG A 63 7.65 13.90 18.14
N HIS A 64 7.15 13.93 19.38
CA HIS A 64 7.98 13.99 20.60
C HIS A 64 8.17 12.62 21.26
N GLY A 65 7.94 11.53 20.51
CA GLY A 65 8.23 10.16 20.96
C GLY A 65 7.30 9.64 22.05
N LYS A 66 6.12 10.23 22.23
CA LYS A 66 5.10 9.71 23.15
C LYS A 66 4.23 8.69 22.41
N ASP A 67 4.19 7.48 22.93
CA ASP A 67 3.40 6.36 22.38
C ASP A 67 1.92 6.46 22.83
N ILE A 68 1.03 6.66 21.86
CA ILE A 68 -0.43 6.64 22.04
C ILE A 68 -0.99 5.57 21.08
N PRO A 69 -1.68 4.54 21.57
CA PRO A 69 -2.18 3.46 20.72
C PRO A 69 -3.38 3.91 19.86
N THR A 70 -3.42 3.43 18.62
CA THR A 70 -4.53 3.69 17.67
C THR A 70 -4.84 2.43 16.87
N LEU A 71 -6.06 2.35 16.35
CA LEU A 71 -6.48 1.29 15.40
C LEU A 71 -7.17 1.86 14.15
N CYS A 72 -7.88 2.99 14.28
CA CYS A 72 -8.58 3.64 13.17
C CYS A 72 -7.82 4.83 12.56
N TYR A 73 -6.59 5.08 12.99
CA TYR A 73 -5.77 6.17 12.49
C TYR A 73 -4.81 5.64 11.43
N ASP A 74 -4.67 6.39 10.34
CA ASP A 74 -3.66 6.17 9.31
C ASP A 74 -3.15 7.56 8.92
N PRO A 75 -1.83 7.81 8.86
CA PRO A 75 -1.28 9.13 8.59
C PRO A 75 -1.63 9.67 7.20
N ARG A 76 -2.12 8.84 6.27
CA ARG A 76 -2.59 9.26 4.93
C ARG A 76 -4.04 9.74 4.94
N LEU A 77 -4.78 9.52 6.01
CA LEU A 77 -6.22 9.78 6.10
C LEU A 77 -6.50 10.91 7.08
N GLU A 78 -7.62 11.60 6.90
CA GLU A 78 -8.09 12.57 7.90
C GLU A 78 -8.36 11.89 9.26
N PRO A 79 -8.33 12.59 10.39
CA PRO A 79 -8.66 11.95 11.66
C PRO A 79 -10.16 11.62 11.82
N PHE A 80 -10.47 10.36 12.13
CA PHE A 80 -11.86 9.88 12.29
C PHE A 80 -12.33 9.76 13.75
N GLY A 81 -11.44 9.35 14.66
CA GLY A 81 -11.76 9.24 16.09
C GLY A 81 -12.71 8.11 16.49
N GLY A 82 -12.95 7.12 15.63
CA GLY A 82 -13.90 6.04 15.85
C GLY A 82 -13.51 5.01 16.92
N CYS A 83 -12.26 4.53 16.92
CA CYS A 83 -11.84 3.44 17.83
C CYS A 83 -11.70 3.87 19.30
N ARG A 84 -11.55 5.18 19.57
CA ARG A 84 -11.34 5.77 20.91
C ARG A 84 -10.13 5.25 21.69
N LEU A 85 -9.26 4.42 21.11
CA LEU A 85 -8.07 3.92 21.79
C LEU A 85 -7.03 5.02 22.09
N CYS A 86 -7.00 6.05 21.23
CA CYS A 86 -6.11 7.19 21.33
C CYS A 86 -6.51 8.22 22.41
N VAL A 87 -7.44 7.88 23.32
CA VAL A 87 -7.87 8.86 24.32
C VAL A 87 -6.72 9.25 25.25
N VAL A 88 -6.73 10.52 25.65
CA VAL A 88 -5.80 11.13 26.60
C VAL A 88 -6.58 11.99 27.59
N GLU A 89 -5.99 12.27 28.75
CA GLU A 89 -6.55 13.23 29.69
C GLU A 89 -6.06 14.63 29.36
N VAL A 90 -7.00 15.57 29.30
CA VAL A 90 -6.71 16.99 29.11
C VAL A 90 -7.21 17.72 30.35
N GLU A 91 -6.36 18.53 30.98
CA GLU A 91 -6.73 19.26 32.20
C GLU A 91 -7.96 20.16 31.93
N GLY A 92 -8.92 20.16 32.85
CA GLY A 92 -10.21 20.84 32.69
C GLY A 92 -11.25 20.09 31.84
N ALA A 93 -10.88 19.03 31.12
CA ALA A 93 -11.86 18.19 30.41
C ALA A 93 -12.52 17.17 31.35
N ARG A 94 -13.85 17.05 31.29
CA ARG A 94 -14.61 16.11 32.14
C ARG A 94 -14.32 14.63 31.81
N ALA A 95 -14.07 14.33 30.54
CA ALA A 95 -13.87 12.98 30.03
C ALA A 95 -12.60 12.91 29.17
N PRO A 96 -11.97 11.72 29.04
CA PRO A 96 -10.84 11.53 28.14
C PRO A 96 -11.19 11.92 26.70
N VAL A 97 -10.27 12.63 26.05
CA VAL A 97 -10.45 13.21 24.72
C VAL A 97 -9.67 12.39 23.71
N ALA A 98 -10.26 12.12 22.53
CA ALA A 98 -9.53 11.46 21.46
C ALA A 98 -8.43 12.38 20.90
N SER A 99 -7.17 12.01 21.14
CA SER A 99 -6.01 12.81 20.74
C SER A 99 -5.87 12.96 19.22
N CYS A 100 -6.37 12.00 18.43
CA CYS A 100 -6.27 12.06 16.97
C CYS A 100 -7.12 13.17 16.36
N THR A 101 -8.20 13.60 17.01
CA THR A 101 -9.08 14.68 16.52
C THR A 101 -8.93 15.98 17.31
N ALA A 102 -8.40 15.90 18.53
CA ALA A 102 -8.22 17.08 19.39
C ALA A 102 -7.08 17.94 18.86
N GLN A 103 -7.34 19.20 18.56
CA GLN A 103 -6.32 20.16 18.14
C GLN A 103 -5.54 20.69 19.35
N CYS A 104 -4.23 20.85 19.19
CA CYS A 104 -3.40 21.49 20.19
C CYS A 104 -3.81 22.96 20.39
N GLN A 105 -3.98 23.37 21.65
CA GLN A 105 -4.24 24.76 22.03
C GLN A 105 -3.19 25.22 23.03
N ALA A 106 -2.75 26.47 22.93
CA ALA A 106 -1.70 27.00 23.78
C ALA A 106 -2.07 26.89 25.27
N GLY A 107 -1.15 26.37 26.09
CA GLY A 107 -1.38 26.16 27.51
C GLY A 107 -2.21 24.91 27.86
N MET A 108 -2.57 24.09 26.87
CA MET A 108 -3.18 22.78 27.13
C MET A 108 -2.21 21.88 27.90
N GLU A 109 -2.69 21.22 28.94
CA GLU A 109 -1.96 20.20 29.69
C GLU A 109 -2.60 18.83 29.41
N VAL A 110 -1.78 17.90 28.91
CA VAL A 110 -2.20 16.60 28.42
C VAL A 110 -1.42 15.50 29.14
N ARG A 111 -2.12 14.49 29.65
CA ARG A 111 -1.53 13.25 30.17
C ARG A 111 -1.91 12.10 29.25
N THR A 112 -0.92 11.50 28.61
CA THR A 112 -1.10 10.41 27.64
C THR A 112 -1.27 9.05 28.33
N ARG A 113 -0.80 8.94 29.58
CA ARG A 113 -0.86 7.75 30.42
C ARG A 113 -1.33 8.13 31.83
N SER A 114 -2.38 7.47 32.30
CA SER A 114 -2.86 7.53 33.68
C SER A 114 -3.64 6.26 33.98
N ALA A 115 -3.85 5.94 35.27
CA ALA A 115 -4.64 4.76 35.65
C ALA A 115 -6.03 4.76 35.00
N ARG A 116 -6.67 5.94 34.88
CA ARG A 116 -7.97 6.09 34.24
C ARG A 116 -7.92 5.84 32.73
N VAL A 117 -6.90 6.36 32.03
CA VAL A 117 -6.71 6.13 30.59
C VAL A 117 -6.43 4.65 30.31
N GLU A 118 -5.56 4.01 31.10
CA GLU A 118 -5.20 2.60 30.88
C GLU A 118 -6.38 1.66 31.14
N VAL A 119 -7.22 1.93 32.15
CA VAL A 119 -8.48 1.18 32.35
C VAL A 119 -9.42 1.34 31.16
N HIS A 120 -9.52 2.55 30.60
CA HIS A 120 -10.35 2.80 29.43
C HIS A 120 -9.85 2.02 28.20
N ARG A 121 -8.55 2.10 27.90
CA ARG A 121 -7.93 1.39 26.77
C ARG A 121 -8.07 -0.13 26.90
N ARG A 122 -7.80 -0.69 28.08
CA ARG A 122 -7.99 -2.12 28.35
C ARG A 122 -9.44 -2.55 28.13
N THR A 123 -10.40 -1.80 28.69
CA THR A 123 -11.83 -2.11 28.53
C THR A 123 -12.27 -2.03 27.06
N LEU A 124 -11.81 -1.03 26.30
CA LEU A 124 -12.09 -0.93 24.87
C LEU A 124 -11.50 -2.11 24.10
N MET A 125 -10.25 -2.50 24.38
CA MET A 125 -9.65 -3.66 23.74
C MET A 125 -10.40 -4.95 24.07
N GLU A 126 -10.79 -5.16 25.33
CA GLU A 126 -11.62 -6.32 25.72
C GLU A 126 -12.95 -6.36 24.98
N MET A 127 -13.58 -5.20 24.72
CA MET A 127 -14.82 -5.11 23.93
C MET A 127 -14.56 -5.41 22.45
N LEU A 128 -13.53 -4.81 21.85
CA LEU A 128 -13.17 -5.04 20.44
C LEU A 128 -12.82 -6.50 20.15
N VAL A 129 -12.09 -7.14 21.07
CA VAL A 129 -11.68 -8.55 20.94
C VAL A 129 -12.83 -9.51 21.28
N SER A 130 -13.90 -9.06 21.91
CA SER A 130 -14.98 -9.95 22.35
C SER A 130 -15.67 -10.69 21.22
N GLU A 131 -15.63 -10.14 20.00
CA GLU A 131 -16.25 -10.72 18.80
C GLU A 131 -15.34 -11.72 18.08
N ASN A 132 -14.02 -11.64 18.27
CA ASN A 132 -13.03 -12.45 17.54
C ASN A 132 -11.94 -13.02 18.47
N ARG A 133 -12.29 -13.30 19.74
CA ARG A 133 -11.35 -13.63 20.82
C ARG A 133 -10.40 -14.79 20.51
N GLU A 134 -10.88 -15.77 19.75
CA GLU A 134 -10.17 -17.02 19.46
C GLU A 134 -9.39 -16.97 18.14
N VAL A 135 -9.52 -15.88 17.37
CA VAL A 135 -8.86 -15.79 16.07
C VAL A 135 -7.43 -15.30 16.26
N ASP A 136 -6.49 -16.10 15.76
CA ASP A 136 -5.10 -15.71 15.56
C ASP A 136 -4.88 -15.50 14.06
N VAL A 137 -4.37 -14.34 13.69
CA VAL A 137 -4.28 -13.91 12.30
C VAL A 137 -2.85 -14.10 11.82
N ASP A 138 -2.68 -14.83 10.71
CA ASP A 138 -1.36 -15.07 10.13
C ASP A 138 -0.61 -13.76 9.85
N GLU A 139 0.69 -13.75 10.09
CA GLU A 139 1.56 -12.59 9.89
C GLU A 139 1.40 -12.01 8.47
N LEU A 140 1.25 -12.88 7.47
CA LEU A 140 1.12 -12.51 6.06
C LEU A 140 -0.30 -12.09 5.69
N THR A 141 -1.32 -12.42 6.48
CA THR A 141 -2.68 -11.89 6.26
C THR A 141 -2.64 -10.38 6.48
N SER A 142 -2.13 -9.96 7.63
CA SER A 142 -1.96 -8.54 7.97
C SER A 142 -0.53 -8.09 7.66
N LEU A 143 -0.08 -8.40 6.44
CA LEU A 143 1.25 -8.09 5.93
C LEU A 143 1.73 -6.70 6.33
N ALA A 144 0.80 -5.73 6.32
CA ALA A 144 0.99 -4.32 6.57
C ALA A 144 1.00 -3.88 8.03
N SER A 145 0.17 -4.49 8.89
CA SER A 145 0.02 -4.06 10.28
C SER A 145 -0.48 -5.19 11.16
N GLN A 146 0.33 -5.57 12.15
CA GLN A 146 -0.04 -6.46 13.26
C GLN A 146 -0.58 -5.66 14.46
N GLU A 147 -1.08 -4.44 14.21
CA GLU A 147 -1.50 -3.46 15.23
C GLU A 147 -2.50 -4.06 16.21
N MET A 148 -3.51 -4.79 15.72
CA MET A 148 -4.51 -5.40 16.60
C MET A 148 -3.86 -6.42 17.53
N THR A 149 -3.11 -7.38 16.99
CA THR A 149 -2.45 -8.45 17.75
C THR A 149 -1.54 -7.88 18.83
N GLU A 150 -0.67 -6.92 18.48
CA GLU A 150 0.23 -6.26 19.43
C GLU A 150 -0.53 -5.57 20.57
N LEU A 151 -1.68 -4.95 20.27
CA LEU A 151 -2.51 -4.27 21.27
C LEU A 151 -3.32 -5.25 22.12
N VAL A 152 -3.75 -6.38 21.57
CA VAL A 152 -4.39 -7.45 22.34
C VAL A 152 -3.44 -7.96 23.41
N ASP A 153 -2.19 -8.24 23.03
CA ASP A 153 -1.16 -8.73 23.94
C ASP A 153 -0.77 -7.68 24.98
N ARG A 154 -0.52 -6.43 24.53
CA ARG A 154 -0.18 -5.30 25.41
C ARG A 154 -1.21 -5.07 26.52
N TYR A 155 -2.48 -5.28 26.22
CA TYR A 155 -3.59 -5.02 27.15
C TYR A 155 -4.15 -6.28 27.82
N GLU A 156 -3.63 -7.47 27.50
CA GLU A 156 -4.14 -8.76 27.98
C GLU A 156 -5.65 -8.90 27.73
N ALA A 157 -6.11 -8.49 26.55
CA ALA A 157 -7.53 -8.20 26.29
C ALA A 157 -8.43 -9.45 26.14
N ARG A 158 -7.86 -10.66 26.10
CA ARG A 158 -8.61 -11.93 25.94
C ARG A 158 -9.17 -12.43 27.29
N THR A 159 -9.91 -11.58 28.02
CA THR A 159 -10.29 -11.82 29.43
C THR A 159 -11.50 -12.72 29.65
N GLY A 160 -12.35 -12.95 28.65
CA GLY A 160 -13.64 -13.63 28.89
C GLY A 160 -14.79 -12.71 29.30
N ARG A 161 -14.51 -11.45 29.70
CA ARG A 161 -15.46 -10.60 30.42
C ARG A 161 -16.69 -10.21 29.61
N PHE A 162 -16.50 -9.82 28.35
CA PHE A 162 -17.57 -9.50 27.43
C PHE A 162 -17.89 -10.73 26.57
N GLN A 163 -19.19 -11.02 26.46
CA GLN A 163 -19.79 -12.15 25.74
C GLN A 163 -20.98 -11.61 24.94
N GLY A 164 -21.28 -12.22 23.80
CA GLY A 164 -22.40 -11.75 22.99
C GLY A 164 -22.39 -12.31 21.57
N ARG A 165 -23.12 -11.62 20.70
CA ARG A 165 -23.11 -11.87 19.25
C ARG A 165 -21.74 -11.48 18.67
N GLN A 166 -21.45 -11.99 17.49
CA GLN A 166 -20.36 -11.53 16.63
C GLN A 166 -20.94 -10.68 15.50
N SER A 167 -20.26 -9.61 15.14
CA SER A 167 -20.49 -8.85 13.91
C SER A 167 -19.52 -9.32 12.82
N GLY A 168 -19.70 -8.80 11.60
CA GLY A 168 -18.97 -9.28 10.43
C GLY A 168 -19.65 -10.44 9.72
N ALA A 169 -19.31 -10.61 8.46
CA ALA A 169 -19.66 -11.77 7.66
C ALA A 169 -18.61 -11.93 6.57
N SER A 170 -17.73 -12.89 6.76
CA SER A 170 -16.67 -13.19 5.79
C SER A 170 -17.23 -13.60 4.42
N ARG A 171 -16.49 -13.27 3.36
CA ARG A 171 -16.88 -13.51 1.96
C ARG A 171 -15.88 -14.46 1.28
N PRO A 172 -15.80 -15.73 1.72
CA PRO A 172 -14.95 -16.74 1.07
C PRO A 172 -15.41 -17.07 -0.35
N ASP A 173 -16.63 -16.67 -0.71
CA ASP A 173 -17.20 -16.82 -2.05
C ASP A 173 -16.69 -15.78 -3.07
N ASP A 174 -15.93 -14.76 -2.65
CA ASP A 174 -15.39 -13.77 -3.58
C ASP A 174 -14.29 -14.39 -4.47
N PRO A 175 -14.46 -14.42 -5.81
CA PRO A 175 -13.54 -15.09 -6.73
C PRO A 175 -12.33 -14.22 -7.12
N ASN A 176 -12.16 -13.03 -6.53
CA ASN A 176 -10.99 -12.21 -6.81
C ASN A 176 -9.69 -12.87 -6.30
N PRO A 177 -8.57 -12.78 -7.04
CA PRO A 177 -7.35 -13.51 -6.69
C PRO A 177 -6.38 -12.73 -5.80
N PHE A 178 -6.74 -11.54 -5.32
CA PHE A 178 -5.80 -10.60 -4.70
C PHE A 178 -6.11 -10.29 -3.23
N ILE A 179 -7.38 -10.07 -2.91
CA ILE A 179 -7.80 -9.54 -1.60
C ILE A 179 -8.74 -10.55 -0.95
N MET A 180 -8.32 -11.03 0.23
CA MET A 180 -9.17 -11.80 1.13
C MET A 180 -10.15 -10.85 1.84
N ARG A 181 -11.40 -11.28 2.02
CA ARG A 181 -12.44 -10.55 2.78
C ARG A 181 -12.92 -11.40 3.95
N ASP A 182 -12.17 -11.35 5.05
CA ASP A 182 -12.46 -12.08 6.30
C ASP A 182 -13.05 -11.13 7.35
N TYR A 183 -14.29 -10.67 7.11
CA TYR A 183 -14.92 -9.63 7.90
C TYR A 183 -15.35 -10.07 9.31
N ASP A 184 -15.29 -11.35 9.63
CA ASP A 184 -15.42 -11.84 11.01
C ASP A 184 -14.30 -11.25 11.91
N ASN A 185 -13.17 -10.82 11.31
CA ASN A 185 -12.10 -10.10 11.99
C ASN A 185 -12.23 -8.56 11.92
N CYS A 186 -13.33 -8.03 11.39
CA CYS A 186 -13.48 -6.59 11.18
C CYS A 186 -13.95 -5.86 12.45
N ILE A 187 -13.20 -4.85 12.87
CA ILE A 187 -13.57 -3.97 14.00
C ILE A 187 -14.32 -2.70 13.59
N SER A 188 -14.82 -2.63 12.35
CA SER A 188 -15.52 -1.46 11.81
C SER A 188 -14.77 -0.12 12.00
N CYS A 189 -13.44 -0.14 11.85
CA CYS A 189 -12.61 1.06 12.00
C CYS A 189 -12.70 2.03 10.80
N TYR A 190 -13.27 1.56 9.69
CA TYR A 190 -13.44 2.26 8.41
C TYR A 190 -12.15 2.70 7.70
N ARG A 191 -10.95 2.27 8.13
CA ARG A 191 -9.70 2.59 7.42
C ARG A 191 -9.76 2.18 5.95
N CYS A 192 -10.30 0.99 5.64
CA CYS A 192 -10.46 0.48 4.27
C CYS A 192 -11.41 1.33 3.40
N VAL A 193 -12.57 1.73 3.95
CA VAL A 193 -13.54 2.61 3.28
C VAL A 193 -12.90 3.95 2.98
N ARG A 194 -12.23 4.52 3.98
CA ARG A 194 -11.64 5.86 3.91
C ARG A 194 -10.42 5.93 3.01
N VAL A 195 -9.53 4.93 3.03
CA VAL A 195 -8.38 4.91 2.11
C VAL A 195 -8.83 4.74 0.66
N CYS A 196 -9.88 3.96 0.41
CA CYS A 196 -10.46 3.82 -0.92
C CYS A 196 -11.08 5.14 -1.42
N ALA A 197 -11.68 5.94 -0.54
CA ALA A 197 -12.33 7.21 -0.89
C ALA A 197 -11.38 8.42 -0.92
N GLU A 198 -10.57 8.61 0.13
CA GLU A 198 -9.78 9.82 0.36
C GLU A 198 -8.42 9.77 -0.33
N GLN A 199 -7.82 8.57 -0.43
CA GLN A 199 -6.48 8.40 -0.99
C GLN A 199 -6.52 7.92 -2.44
N GLU A 200 -7.29 6.86 -2.73
CA GLU A 200 -7.41 6.36 -4.11
C GLU A 200 -8.45 7.13 -4.92
N GLY A 201 -9.58 7.47 -4.30
CA GLY A 201 -10.69 8.15 -4.98
C GLY A 201 -11.61 7.21 -5.76
N ASP A 202 -11.54 5.90 -5.52
CA ASP A 202 -12.35 4.89 -6.20
C ASP A 202 -13.76 4.75 -5.58
N TYR A 203 -13.89 4.97 -4.26
CA TYR A 203 -15.15 4.78 -3.52
C TYR A 203 -15.78 3.37 -3.64
N ALA A 204 -14.97 2.36 -3.98
CA ALA A 204 -15.42 0.97 -4.19
C ALA A 204 -15.75 0.21 -2.90
N ILE A 205 -15.26 0.67 -1.74
CA ILE A 205 -15.54 0.05 -0.44
C ILE A 205 -16.47 0.98 0.33
N SER A 206 -17.56 0.42 0.85
CA SER A 206 -18.60 1.13 1.57
C SER A 206 -19.05 0.35 2.82
N VAL A 207 -20.12 0.82 3.44
CA VAL A 207 -20.67 0.30 4.69
C VAL A 207 -22.17 0.07 4.50
N LYS A 208 -22.67 -1.06 4.97
CA LYS A 208 -24.11 -1.34 5.10
C LYS A 208 -24.47 -1.60 6.56
N GLY A 209 -25.76 -1.47 6.87
CA GLY A 209 -26.28 -1.69 8.23
C GLY A 209 -25.95 -0.55 9.20
N ARG A 210 -26.29 -0.74 10.48
CA ARG A 210 -26.07 0.23 11.55
C ARG A 210 -25.90 -0.47 12.89
N GLY A 211 -25.07 0.11 13.75
CA GLY A 211 -24.88 -0.40 15.11
C GLY A 211 -24.15 -1.73 15.06
N PHE A 212 -24.72 -2.75 15.69
CA PHE A 212 -24.10 -4.07 15.72
C PHE A 212 -24.16 -4.80 14.37
N ASP A 213 -25.10 -4.45 13.49
CA ASP A 213 -25.23 -5.06 12.16
C ASP A 213 -24.45 -4.29 11.08
N THR A 214 -23.52 -3.41 11.49
CA THR A 214 -22.62 -2.70 10.56
C THR A 214 -21.66 -3.68 9.90
N GLN A 215 -21.57 -3.62 8.57
CA GLN A 215 -20.65 -4.44 7.79
C GLN A 215 -19.97 -3.63 6.69
N ILE A 216 -18.67 -3.88 6.51
CA ILE A 216 -17.93 -3.39 5.34
C ILE A 216 -18.41 -4.18 4.12
N THR A 217 -18.63 -3.49 3.01
CA THR A 217 -19.20 -4.05 1.80
C THR A 217 -18.64 -3.34 0.56
N VAL A 218 -18.99 -3.85 -0.60
CA VAL A 218 -18.90 -3.14 -1.88
C VAL A 218 -20.32 -2.87 -2.41
N GLU A 219 -20.42 -2.34 -3.63
CA GLU A 219 -21.65 -2.07 -4.36
C GLU A 219 -22.59 -3.28 -4.31
N PHE A 220 -23.83 -3.04 -3.87
CA PHE A 220 -24.90 -4.03 -3.76
C PHE A 220 -24.51 -5.32 -3.01
N ASP A 221 -23.55 -5.25 -2.08
CA ASP A 221 -23.06 -6.42 -1.34
C ASP A 221 -22.44 -7.51 -2.22
N GLY A 222 -21.95 -7.13 -3.40
CA GLY A 222 -21.42 -8.04 -4.40
C GLY A 222 -19.97 -8.48 -4.19
N HIS A 223 -19.34 -8.88 -5.29
CA HIS A 223 -17.93 -9.29 -5.37
C HIS A 223 -17.03 -8.11 -5.78
N LEU A 224 -15.77 -8.13 -5.37
CA LEU A 224 -14.81 -7.07 -5.68
C LEU A 224 -14.57 -6.87 -7.19
N LYS A 225 -14.73 -7.94 -7.99
CA LYS A 225 -14.61 -7.87 -9.46
C LYS A 225 -15.76 -7.14 -10.13
N GLU A 226 -16.90 -7.03 -9.45
CA GLU A 226 -18.13 -6.41 -9.96
C GLU A 226 -18.29 -4.97 -9.46
N SER A 227 -17.41 -4.52 -8.56
CA SER A 227 -17.36 -3.16 -8.03
C SER A 227 -16.42 -2.24 -8.81
N ALA A 228 -16.36 -0.97 -8.41
CA ALA A 228 -15.38 -0.01 -8.88
C ALA A 228 -13.93 -0.28 -8.38
N CYS A 229 -13.67 -1.41 -7.72
CA CYS A 229 -12.36 -1.70 -7.14
C CYS A 229 -11.27 -1.86 -8.22
N THR A 230 -10.19 -1.08 -8.10
CA THR A 230 -9.02 -1.17 -9.01
C THR A 230 -7.93 -2.12 -8.52
N PHE A 231 -8.15 -2.81 -7.40
CA PHE A 231 -7.21 -3.73 -6.76
C PHE A 231 -5.86 -3.08 -6.43
N CYS A 232 -5.86 -1.82 -5.98
CA CYS A 232 -4.63 -1.14 -5.54
C CYS A 232 -3.99 -1.76 -4.28
N GLY A 233 -4.79 -2.45 -3.45
CA GLY A 233 -4.36 -3.10 -2.22
C GLY A 233 -4.21 -2.18 -1.01
N GLN A 234 -4.49 -0.87 -1.12
CA GLN A 234 -4.36 0.05 0.03
C GLN A 234 -5.26 -0.32 1.21
N CYS A 235 -6.43 -0.92 0.94
CA CYS A 235 -7.33 -1.40 1.98
C CYS A 235 -6.74 -2.54 2.82
N VAL A 236 -5.95 -3.43 2.19
CA VAL A 236 -5.15 -4.46 2.86
C VAL A 236 -4.03 -3.80 3.66
N GLN A 237 -3.37 -2.80 3.06
CA GLN A 237 -2.24 -2.11 3.69
C GLN A 237 -2.60 -1.29 4.94
N THR A 238 -3.86 -0.92 5.09
CA THR A 238 -4.35 -0.11 6.22
C THR A 238 -5.18 -0.95 7.21
N CYS A 239 -5.43 -2.23 6.94
CA CYS A 239 -6.31 -3.04 7.78
C CYS A 239 -5.57 -3.47 9.07
N PRO A 240 -5.97 -2.99 10.26
CA PRO A 240 -5.23 -3.27 11.49
C PRO A 240 -5.42 -4.69 12.02
N THR A 241 -6.42 -5.42 11.50
CA THR A 241 -6.84 -6.74 11.99
C THR A 241 -6.59 -7.88 11.02
N GLY A 242 -6.23 -7.59 9.75
CA GLY A 242 -6.18 -8.62 8.70
C GLY A 242 -7.53 -9.06 8.14
N ALA A 243 -8.64 -8.40 8.51
CA ALA A 243 -9.94 -8.65 7.88
C ALA A 243 -9.94 -8.43 6.37
N LEU A 244 -9.00 -7.61 5.88
CA LEU A 244 -8.61 -7.55 4.48
C LEU A 244 -7.16 -7.99 4.37
N GLY A 245 -6.93 -9.12 3.69
CA GLY A 245 -5.60 -9.74 3.58
C GLY A 245 -5.08 -9.85 2.15
N ASP A 246 -3.77 -10.02 2.00
CA ASP A 246 -3.10 -10.21 0.72
C ASP A 246 -3.06 -11.70 0.35
N LEU A 247 -3.89 -12.14 -0.59
CA LEU A 247 -3.93 -13.54 -1.03
C LEU A 247 -2.64 -13.99 -1.71
N LYS A 248 -1.92 -13.06 -2.37
CA LYS A 248 -0.65 -13.39 -3.04
C LYS A 248 0.44 -13.68 -2.03
N ALA A 249 0.45 -12.96 -0.91
CA ALA A 249 1.39 -13.23 0.16
C ALA A 249 1.01 -14.46 0.97
N LEU A 250 -0.27 -14.66 1.24
CA LEU A 250 -0.77 -15.84 1.96
C LEU A 250 -0.49 -17.15 1.25
N ALA A 251 -0.34 -17.14 -0.07
CA ALA A 251 0.14 -18.29 -0.84
C ALA A 251 1.54 -18.77 -0.41
N TYR A 252 2.28 -17.97 0.35
CA TYR A 252 3.63 -18.26 0.86
C TYR A 252 3.71 -18.41 2.38
N ARG A 253 2.57 -18.55 3.09
CA ARG A 253 2.56 -18.68 4.56
C ARG A 253 3.42 -19.83 5.09
N ASP A 254 3.45 -20.94 4.36
CA ASP A 254 4.18 -22.17 4.72
C ASP A 254 5.68 -22.10 4.39
N VAL A 255 6.14 -21.01 3.76
CA VAL A 255 7.57 -20.78 3.52
C VAL A 255 8.25 -20.45 4.84
N ALA A 256 9.10 -21.35 5.30
CA ALA A 256 9.86 -21.20 6.54
C ALA A 256 10.94 -20.12 6.44
N GLY A 257 11.27 -19.51 7.58
CA GLY A 257 12.35 -18.55 7.74
C GLY A 257 11.88 -17.18 8.20
N GLU A 258 12.85 -16.36 8.61
CA GLU A 258 12.60 -14.98 9.04
C GLU A 258 12.26 -14.09 7.83
N THR A 259 11.22 -13.27 7.99
CA THR A 259 10.82 -12.27 7.00
C THR A 259 11.82 -11.11 6.99
N LYS A 260 12.55 -10.92 5.89
CA LYS A 260 13.45 -9.79 5.67
C LYS A 260 12.84 -8.76 4.74
N LYS A 261 12.91 -7.49 5.14
CA LYS A 261 12.45 -6.34 4.35
C LYS A 261 13.63 -5.72 3.61
N THR A 262 13.50 -5.51 2.30
CA THR A 262 14.52 -4.85 1.47
C THR A 262 13.89 -3.70 0.68
N ARG A 263 14.33 -2.47 0.99
CA ARG A 263 13.92 -1.24 0.30
C ARG A 263 14.40 -1.24 -1.15
N THR A 264 13.48 -0.99 -2.09
CA THR A 264 13.79 -0.88 -3.52
C THR A 264 12.73 -0.03 -4.26
N VAL A 265 12.77 -0.09 -5.59
CA VAL A 265 11.87 0.63 -6.50
C VAL A 265 11.07 -0.36 -7.34
N CYS A 266 9.77 -0.10 -7.48
CA CYS A 266 8.87 -0.87 -8.32
C CYS A 266 9.26 -0.76 -9.81
N PRO A 267 9.53 -1.86 -10.53
CA PRO A 267 10.01 -1.83 -11.92
C PRO A 267 8.88 -1.69 -12.97
N TYR A 268 7.64 -1.44 -12.55
CA TYR A 268 6.45 -1.59 -13.41
C TYR A 268 6.08 -0.39 -14.28
N CYS A 269 6.30 0.83 -13.85
CA CYS A 269 5.99 2.01 -14.65
C CYS A 269 6.96 3.14 -14.30
N GLY A 270 6.90 4.24 -15.05
CA GLY A 270 7.81 5.38 -14.85
C GLY A 270 7.59 6.17 -13.56
N VAL A 271 6.61 5.81 -12.72
CA VAL A 271 6.38 6.49 -11.43
C VAL A 271 7.51 6.20 -10.44
N GLY A 272 8.08 4.98 -10.47
CA GLY A 272 9.15 4.60 -9.56
C GLY A 272 8.71 4.54 -8.09
N CYS A 273 7.56 3.92 -7.81
CA CYS A 273 7.07 3.76 -6.44
C CYS A 273 8.12 3.08 -5.56
N ALA A 274 8.40 3.65 -4.39
CA ALA A 274 9.27 3.01 -3.41
C ALA A 274 8.49 1.89 -2.70
N VAL A 275 9.14 0.73 -2.59
CA VAL A 275 8.55 -0.50 -2.03
C VAL A 275 9.56 -1.19 -1.11
N ASP A 276 9.04 -1.92 -0.14
CA ASP A 276 9.80 -2.84 0.69
C ASP A 276 9.42 -4.27 0.26
N LEU A 277 10.38 -4.98 -0.37
CA LEU A 277 10.20 -6.38 -0.74
C LEU A 277 10.39 -7.26 0.49
N LEU A 278 9.52 -8.25 0.63
CA LEU A 278 9.55 -9.19 1.74
C LEU A 278 10.04 -10.54 1.25
N THR A 279 11.04 -11.08 1.93
CA THR A 279 11.69 -12.33 1.55
C THR A 279 11.85 -13.25 2.75
N ARG A 280 11.71 -14.56 2.53
CA ARG A 280 12.14 -15.60 3.48
C ARG A 280 13.14 -16.48 2.73
N GLY A 281 14.40 -16.47 3.18
CA GLY A 281 15.50 -17.07 2.42
C GLY A 281 15.66 -16.40 1.05
N ASN A 282 15.54 -17.17 -0.04
CA ASN A 282 15.62 -16.69 -1.42
C ASN A 282 14.24 -16.55 -2.10
N THR A 283 13.17 -16.68 -1.32
CA THR A 283 11.78 -16.69 -1.78
C THR A 283 11.17 -15.34 -1.49
N LEU A 284 10.58 -14.71 -2.50
CA LEU A 284 9.88 -13.44 -2.34
C LEU A 284 8.42 -13.75 -1.96
N ILE A 285 8.01 -13.25 -0.80
CA ILE A 285 6.75 -13.64 -0.16
C ILE A 285 5.73 -12.51 -0.11
N GLY A 286 6.12 -11.28 -0.45
CA GLY A 286 5.22 -10.13 -0.40
C GLY A 286 5.90 -8.81 -0.78
N VAL A 287 5.08 -7.78 -0.94
CA VAL A 287 5.51 -6.41 -1.17
C VAL A 287 4.71 -5.47 -0.27
N GLN A 288 5.39 -4.48 0.29
CA GLN A 288 4.76 -3.38 1.03
C GLN A 288 5.10 -2.05 0.38
N PRO A 289 4.19 -1.06 0.43
CA PRO A 289 4.54 0.30 0.10
C PRO A 289 5.55 0.86 1.12
N ALA A 290 6.58 1.54 0.64
CA ALA A 290 7.34 2.44 1.50
C ALA A 290 6.46 3.65 1.86
N MET A 291 6.10 3.80 3.12
CA MET A 291 5.23 4.89 3.60
C MET A 291 5.88 6.27 3.43
N ASP A 292 7.21 6.31 3.48
CA ASP A 292 8.07 7.48 3.24
C ASP A 292 8.46 7.65 1.75
N GLY A 293 7.91 6.84 0.84
CA GLY A 293 8.22 6.89 -0.58
C GLY A 293 7.90 8.26 -1.21
N PRO A 294 8.85 8.95 -1.88
CA PRO A 294 8.63 10.32 -2.35
C PRO A 294 7.60 10.41 -3.49
N ALA A 295 7.56 9.39 -4.36
CA ALA A 295 6.67 9.34 -5.52
C ALA A 295 5.27 8.87 -5.15
N ASN A 296 5.17 7.82 -4.33
CA ASN A 296 3.94 7.11 -4.06
C ASN A 296 3.35 7.36 -2.67
N LYS A 297 4.16 7.84 -1.72
CA LYS A 297 3.73 8.24 -0.36
C LYS A 297 2.83 7.19 0.31
N GLY A 298 3.27 5.93 0.28
CA GLY A 298 2.53 4.81 0.85
C GLY A 298 1.48 4.17 -0.06
N ALA A 299 1.27 4.64 -1.30
CA ALA A 299 0.33 4.05 -2.25
C ALA A 299 1.00 3.03 -3.19
N LEU A 300 0.25 2.04 -3.67
CA LEU A 300 0.65 1.15 -4.77
C LEU A 300 -0.53 0.87 -5.68
N CYS A 301 -0.23 0.42 -6.90
CA CYS A 301 -1.25 -0.14 -7.80
C CYS A 301 -1.21 -1.67 -7.74
N VAL A 302 -2.20 -2.31 -8.35
CA VAL A 302 -2.32 -3.79 -8.44
C VAL A 302 -1.01 -4.48 -8.84
N LYS A 303 -0.26 -3.91 -9.80
CA LYS A 303 1.01 -4.48 -10.26
C LYS A 303 2.10 -4.41 -9.19
N GLY A 304 2.20 -3.27 -8.52
CA GLY A 304 3.22 -3.05 -7.49
C GLY A 304 2.95 -3.83 -6.23
N GLN A 305 1.68 -4.04 -5.88
CA GLN A 305 1.27 -4.77 -4.68
C GLN A 305 1.32 -6.28 -4.89
N PHE A 306 0.69 -6.78 -5.95
CA PHE A 306 0.34 -8.21 -6.07
C PHE A 306 1.17 -8.98 -7.10
N ALA A 307 1.75 -8.31 -8.10
CA ALA A 307 2.48 -8.99 -9.18
C ALA A 307 3.98 -9.08 -8.85
N PHE A 308 4.35 -9.83 -7.82
CA PHE A 308 5.75 -10.00 -7.42
C PHE A 308 6.27 -11.43 -7.64
N ASP A 309 5.35 -12.39 -7.75
CA ASP A 309 5.60 -13.82 -7.75
C ASP A 309 6.15 -14.35 -9.09
N PHE A 310 6.00 -13.60 -10.17
CA PHE A 310 6.51 -13.98 -11.50
C PHE A 310 8.02 -14.26 -11.52
N VAL A 311 8.80 -13.69 -10.60
CA VAL A 311 10.25 -13.95 -10.46
C VAL A 311 10.59 -15.38 -10.01
N GLN A 312 9.57 -16.11 -9.56
CA GLN A 312 9.62 -17.49 -9.07
C GLN A 312 8.84 -18.45 -9.99
N HIS A 313 8.31 -17.96 -11.11
CA HIS A 313 7.56 -18.79 -12.05
C HIS A 313 8.47 -19.83 -12.70
N PRO A 314 8.01 -21.08 -12.92
CA PRO A 314 8.81 -22.13 -13.57
C PRO A 314 9.34 -21.75 -14.95
N ASP A 315 8.61 -20.92 -15.69
CA ASP A 315 9.02 -20.43 -17.02
C ASP A 315 10.13 -19.36 -16.99
N ARG A 316 10.63 -18.98 -15.80
CA ARG A 316 11.73 -18.02 -15.70
C ARG A 316 13.00 -18.61 -16.35
N LEU A 317 13.56 -17.88 -17.30
CA LEU A 317 14.83 -18.24 -17.94
C LEU A 317 15.97 -18.25 -16.90
N ALA A 318 16.43 -19.46 -16.54
CA ALA A 318 17.51 -19.69 -15.58
C ALA A 318 18.87 -19.99 -16.26
N HIS A 319 18.84 -20.39 -17.54
CA HIS A 319 20.03 -20.77 -18.31
C HIS A 319 20.01 -20.15 -19.71
N PRO A 320 21.18 -19.89 -20.32
CA PRO A 320 21.27 -19.55 -21.73
C PRO A 320 20.66 -20.65 -22.60
N LEU A 321 20.00 -20.25 -23.68
CA LEU A 321 19.44 -21.15 -24.68
C LEU A 321 20.00 -20.79 -26.07
N VAL A 322 20.45 -21.79 -26.83
CA VAL A 322 20.99 -21.63 -28.19
C VAL A 322 20.15 -22.44 -29.16
N ARG A 323 19.90 -21.88 -30.35
CA ARG A 323 19.13 -22.57 -31.39
C ARG A 323 19.99 -23.61 -32.12
N GLY A 324 19.55 -24.86 -32.09
CA GLY A 324 20.21 -25.98 -32.77
C GLY A 324 19.95 -26.02 -34.27
N GLU A 325 20.55 -27.01 -34.95
CA GLU A 325 20.33 -27.26 -36.38
C GLU A 325 18.89 -27.73 -36.69
N ASP A 326 18.25 -28.35 -35.70
CA ASP A 326 16.83 -28.73 -35.72
C ASP A 326 15.87 -27.53 -35.66
N GLY A 327 16.40 -26.32 -35.41
CA GLY A 327 15.64 -25.11 -35.28
C GLY A 327 15.06 -24.86 -33.89
N GLU A 328 15.30 -25.75 -32.91
CA GLU A 328 14.77 -25.64 -31.54
C GLU A 328 15.78 -25.00 -30.57
N LEU A 329 15.29 -24.46 -29.46
CA LEU A 329 16.13 -23.87 -28.41
C LEU A 329 16.58 -24.95 -27.41
N HIS A 330 17.89 -25.09 -27.26
CA HIS A 330 18.52 -26.05 -26.34
C HIS A 330 19.30 -25.32 -25.27
N GLN A 331 19.33 -25.88 -24.05
CA GLN A 331 20.12 -25.33 -22.96
C GLN A 331 21.62 -25.38 -23.29
N ALA A 332 22.32 -24.28 -23.04
CA ALA A 332 23.74 -24.12 -23.34
C ALA A 332 24.52 -23.53 -22.16
N GLY A 333 25.85 -23.67 -22.22
CA GLY A 333 26.76 -22.96 -21.34
C GLY A 333 26.87 -21.47 -21.69
N TRP A 334 27.38 -20.66 -20.75
CA TRP A 334 27.59 -19.22 -21.01
C TRP A 334 28.61 -18.97 -22.12
N ASP A 335 29.74 -19.68 -22.13
CA ASP A 335 30.78 -19.49 -23.15
C ASP A 335 30.26 -19.82 -24.54
N GLU A 336 29.62 -20.98 -24.71
CA GLU A 336 28.99 -21.38 -25.97
C GLU A 336 27.96 -20.35 -26.45
N ALA A 337 27.07 -19.90 -25.57
CA ALA A 337 26.03 -18.93 -25.92
C ALA A 337 26.63 -17.58 -26.34
N LEU A 338 27.67 -17.11 -25.64
CA LEU A 338 28.34 -15.85 -25.94
C LEU A 338 29.17 -15.93 -27.22
N ASP A 339 29.92 -17.01 -27.43
CA ASP A 339 30.69 -17.25 -28.65
C ASP A 339 29.75 -17.32 -29.86
N ARG A 340 28.66 -18.09 -29.75
CA ARG A 340 27.67 -18.22 -30.82
C ARG A 340 27.00 -16.88 -31.18
N ALA A 341 26.72 -16.04 -30.17
CA ALA A 341 26.20 -14.70 -30.38
C ALA A 341 27.24 -13.78 -31.04
N ALA A 342 28.48 -13.77 -30.54
CA ALA A 342 29.57 -12.97 -31.07
C ALA A 342 29.87 -13.31 -32.53
N GLU A 343 30.01 -14.59 -32.86
CA GLU A 343 30.18 -15.04 -34.24
C GLU A 343 29.02 -14.60 -35.14
N GLY A 344 27.78 -14.69 -34.65
CA GLY A 344 26.59 -14.23 -35.37
C GLY A 344 26.68 -12.75 -35.74
N PHE A 345 27.04 -11.90 -34.78
CA PHE A 345 27.22 -10.47 -35.01
C PHE A 345 28.38 -10.17 -35.96
N LEU A 346 29.52 -10.86 -35.83
CA LEU A 346 30.69 -10.68 -36.69
C LEU A 346 30.36 -11.05 -38.15
N ARG A 347 29.71 -12.19 -38.37
CA ARG A 347 29.27 -12.63 -39.72
C ARG A 347 28.33 -11.61 -40.38
N VAL A 348 27.36 -11.09 -39.64
CA VAL A 348 26.43 -10.06 -40.17
C VAL A 348 27.18 -8.78 -40.51
N ARG A 349 28.08 -8.33 -39.64
CA ARG A 349 28.90 -7.13 -39.86
C ARG A 349 29.79 -7.25 -41.09
N GLU A 350 30.45 -8.40 -41.28
CA GLU A 350 31.33 -8.65 -42.43
C GLU A 350 30.55 -8.66 -43.74
N ARG A 351 29.36 -9.29 -43.76
CA ARG A 351 28.57 -9.45 -44.98
C ARG A 351 27.78 -8.20 -45.37
N TYR A 352 27.24 -7.47 -44.40
CA TYR A 352 26.26 -6.38 -44.63
C TYR A 352 26.72 -5.02 -44.10
N GLY A 353 27.90 -4.95 -43.48
CA GLY A 353 28.45 -3.73 -42.89
C GLY A 353 27.91 -3.42 -41.49
N ARG A 354 28.56 -2.47 -40.83
CA ARG A 354 28.27 -2.11 -39.42
C ARG A 354 26.85 -1.61 -39.14
N HIS A 355 26.16 -1.07 -40.14
CA HIS A 355 24.81 -0.52 -39.97
C HIS A 355 23.72 -1.61 -39.99
N ALA A 356 24.07 -2.87 -40.27
CA ALA A 356 23.16 -4.01 -40.21
C ALA A 356 22.93 -4.53 -38.78
N VAL A 357 23.67 -4.03 -37.79
CA VAL A 357 23.46 -4.34 -36.37
C VAL A 357 22.60 -3.25 -35.74
N TYR A 358 21.59 -3.68 -34.98
CA TYR A 358 20.68 -2.82 -34.24
C TYR A 358 20.51 -3.32 -32.81
N GLY A 359 20.52 -2.40 -31.84
CA GLY A 359 20.29 -2.72 -30.42
C GLY A 359 18.96 -2.18 -29.92
N VAL A 360 18.28 -2.93 -29.05
CA VAL A 360 17.12 -2.44 -28.30
C VAL A 360 17.42 -2.57 -26.81
N ALA A 361 17.50 -1.43 -26.13
CA ALA A 361 17.59 -1.40 -24.67
C ALA A 361 16.20 -1.56 -24.04
N SER A 362 16.11 -2.34 -22.96
CA SER A 362 14.87 -2.51 -22.21
C SER A 362 14.66 -1.36 -21.22
N GLY A 363 13.47 -0.75 -21.22
CA GLY A 363 13.04 0.21 -20.20
C GLY A 363 12.78 -0.42 -18.82
N ARG A 364 12.83 -1.75 -18.72
CA ARG A 364 12.77 -2.49 -17.45
C ARG A 364 14.13 -2.72 -16.81
N ALA A 365 15.19 -2.66 -17.62
CA ALA A 365 16.55 -2.90 -17.15
C ALA A 365 17.08 -1.64 -16.43
N PRO A 366 18.03 -1.79 -15.50
CA PRO A 366 18.65 -0.66 -14.85
C PRO A 366 19.42 0.22 -15.86
N HIS A 367 19.65 1.49 -15.52
CA HIS A 367 20.28 2.46 -16.40
C HIS A 367 21.69 2.02 -16.85
N GLU A 368 22.40 1.29 -16.01
CA GLU A 368 23.72 0.71 -16.25
C GLU A 368 23.69 -0.31 -17.40
N ALA A 369 22.62 -1.09 -17.51
CA ALA A 369 22.42 -2.03 -18.61
C ALA A 369 22.15 -1.29 -19.92
N ALA A 370 21.32 -0.22 -19.90
CA ALA A 370 21.08 0.61 -21.07
C ALA A 370 22.37 1.35 -21.51
N TYR A 371 23.18 1.82 -20.56
CA TYR A 371 24.48 2.42 -20.82
C TYR A 371 25.46 1.43 -21.45
N THR A 372 25.48 0.19 -20.96
CA THR A 372 26.29 -0.89 -21.53
C THR A 372 25.83 -1.23 -22.95
N MET A 373 24.51 -1.33 -23.18
CA MET A 373 23.96 -1.59 -24.51
C MET A 373 24.33 -0.48 -25.51
N GLN A 374 24.21 0.80 -25.13
CA GLN A 374 24.60 1.88 -26.06
C GLN A 374 26.10 1.92 -26.32
N LYS A 375 26.94 1.60 -25.33
CA LYS A 375 28.39 1.44 -25.54
C LYS A 375 28.70 0.28 -26.47
N PHE A 376 28.04 -0.86 -26.29
CA PHE A 376 28.22 -2.02 -27.14
C PHE A 376 27.91 -1.70 -28.60
N ILE A 377 26.80 -1.01 -28.87
CA ILE A 377 26.42 -0.62 -30.24
C ILE A 377 27.32 0.49 -30.80
N ARG A 378 27.52 1.59 -30.06
CA ARG A 378 28.26 2.76 -30.55
C ARG A 378 29.77 2.55 -30.54
N GLY A 379 30.32 2.07 -29.43
CA GLY A 379 31.75 1.81 -29.27
C GLY A 379 32.18 0.50 -29.91
N GLY A 380 31.40 -0.58 -29.76
CA GLY A 380 31.75 -1.91 -30.28
C GLY A 380 31.55 -2.05 -31.79
N PHE A 381 30.45 -1.53 -32.34
CA PHE A 381 30.13 -1.63 -33.77
C PHE A 381 30.30 -0.34 -34.56
N GLY A 382 30.46 0.83 -33.91
CA GLY A 382 30.65 2.10 -34.60
C GLY A 382 29.39 2.61 -35.31
N THR A 383 28.20 2.27 -34.79
CA THR A 383 26.90 2.72 -35.34
C THR A 383 26.03 3.35 -34.26
N ASN A 384 25.08 4.19 -34.65
CA ASN A 384 24.09 4.80 -33.74
C ASN A 384 22.73 4.09 -33.79
N HIS A 385 22.67 2.91 -34.40
CA HIS A 385 21.47 2.09 -34.58
C HIS A 385 21.08 1.40 -33.27
N ILE A 386 20.56 2.18 -32.33
CA ILE A 386 20.07 1.71 -31.04
C ILE A 386 18.83 2.51 -30.65
N ASP A 387 17.86 1.84 -30.03
CA ASP A 387 16.70 2.49 -29.44
C ASP A 387 16.25 1.80 -28.13
N ASN A 388 15.11 2.20 -27.61
CA ASN A 388 14.50 1.69 -26.39
C ASN A 388 13.04 1.26 -26.65
N CYS A 389 12.57 0.22 -25.92
CA CYS A 389 11.18 -0.26 -26.01
C CYS A 389 10.10 0.79 -25.65
N SER A 390 10.48 1.94 -25.10
CA SER A 390 9.57 3.06 -24.79
C SER A 390 9.32 3.98 -25.99
N ARG A 391 10.05 3.78 -27.10
CA ARG A 391 9.89 4.50 -28.38
C ARG A 391 9.64 3.59 -29.58
N ALA A 392 10.00 2.31 -29.46
CA ALA A 392 9.85 1.29 -30.50
C ALA A 392 8.42 0.74 -30.62
#